data_AF-A0A517WPA9-F1
#
_entry.id   AF-A0A517WPA9-F1
#
_cell.length_a   1.000
_cell.length_b   1.000
_cell.length_c   1.000
_cell.angle_alpha   90.00
_cell.angle_beta   90.00
_cell.angle_gamma   90.00
#
_symmetry.space_group_name_H-M   'P 1'
#
loop_
_entity.id
_entity.type
_entity.pdbx_description
1 polymer ?
#
loop_
_entity_poly.entity_id
_entity_poly.type
_entity_poly.pdbx_seq_one_letter_code
_entity_poly.pdbx_strand_id
1 'polypeptide(L)'
;MRHRMRGRKLGRNASHRKAMFKNMAASFIKTVRIDEDAENAPKVSGRITTTVQKAKELRPFIEKLITLAKKAQPHLEKAAQFATSADKNSSEWKSWRESEQWNEWNQAIAPALSYRRRAFSELRDNEAVDILFDELAERFAERNGGYTRVVRLATVRLGDAGEQAIIEFVGERDRIKPKKRSASLEESSEATTTDEAETETTAESEAATEEAVEDSAETAAAEDDAETETEDDSEKEK
;
A
#
# COMPACT_ATOMS: atom_id res chain seq x y z
N MET A 1 -4.32 20.14 -29.71
CA MET A 1 -4.39 19.09 -28.66
C MET A 1 -4.72 19.71 -27.30
N ARG A 2 -5.14 18.91 -26.29
CA ARG A 2 -5.30 19.39 -24.90
C ARG A 2 -4.09 18.99 -24.07
N HIS A 3 -3.04 19.82 -24.07
CA HIS A 3 -1.82 19.56 -23.31
C HIS A 3 -2.08 19.61 -21.80
N ARG A 4 -1.40 18.76 -21.02
CA ARG A 4 -1.47 18.63 -19.54
C ARG A 4 -2.87 18.35 -18.93
N MET A 5 -3.96 18.32 -19.71
CA MET A 5 -5.27 17.89 -19.23
C MET A 5 -5.35 16.36 -19.16
N ARG A 6 -5.44 15.81 -17.95
CA ARG A 6 -5.70 14.38 -17.70
C ARG A 6 -7.20 14.15 -17.42
N GLY A 7 -7.67 12.95 -17.75
CA GLY A 7 -9.02 12.48 -17.44
C GLY A 7 -10.10 12.78 -18.49
N ARG A 8 -11.24 12.11 -18.34
CA ARG A 8 -12.37 12.11 -19.28
C ARG A 8 -13.51 13.00 -18.78
N LYS A 9 -14.18 13.69 -19.71
CA LYS A 9 -15.39 14.48 -19.38
C LYS A 9 -16.63 13.63 -19.07
N LEU A 10 -16.66 12.37 -19.51
CA LEU A 10 -17.77 11.41 -19.33
C LEU A 10 -19.16 11.96 -19.71
N GLY A 11 -19.23 12.81 -20.74
CA GLY A 11 -20.47 13.46 -21.19
C GLY A 11 -21.11 14.41 -20.16
N ARG A 12 -20.39 14.85 -19.12
CA ARG A 12 -20.92 15.63 -17.99
C ARG A 12 -20.23 16.97 -17.82
N ASN A 13 -20.98 17.96 -17.34
CA ASN A 13 -20.43 19.21 -16.82
C ASN A 13 -19.55 18.98 -15.57
N ALA A 14 -18.85 20.02 -15.09
CA ALA A 14 -17.90 19.88 -14.00
C ALA A 14 -18.55 19.52 -12.65
N SER A 15 -19.70 20.10 -12.32
CA SER A 15 -20.41 19.87 -11.05
C SER A 15 -21.01 18.46 -10.98
N HIS A 16 -21.76 18.02 -12.01
CA HIS A 16 -22.29 16.66 -12.10
C HIS A 16 -21.15 15.63 -12.11
N ARG A 17 -20.05 15.87 -12.84
CA ARG A 17 -18.91 14.94 -12.82
C ARG A 17 -18.30 14.80 -11.41
N LYS A 18 -18.13 15.89 -10.66
CA LYS A 18 -17.68 15.84 -9.25
C LYS A 18 -18.66 15.06 -8.37
N ALA A 19 -19.96 15.36 -8.45
CA ALA A 19 -21.00 14.67 -7.69
C ALA A 19 -21.07 13.16 -8.02
N MET A 20 -20.94 12.79 -9.30
CA MET A 20 -20.92 11.39 -9.73
C MET A 20 -19.73 10.62 -9.14
N PHE A 21 -18.51 11.19 -9.16
CA PHE A 21 -17.35 10.52 -8.57
C PHE A 21 -17.45 10.41 -7.06
N LYS A 22 -17.93 11.46 -6.39
CA LYS A 22 -18.20 11.47 -4.96
C LYS A 22 -19.17 10.35 -4.53
N ASN A 23 -20.32 10.25 -5.19
CA ASN A 23 -21.32 9.22 -4.88
C ASN A 23 -20.80 7.81 -5.21
N MET A 24 -20.10 7.62 -6.34
CA MET A 24 -19.48 6.32 -6.66
C MET A 24 -18.38 5.94 -5.65
N ALA A 25 -17.61 6.93 -5.16
CA ALA A 25 -16.53 6.68 -4.20
C ALA A 25 -17.07 6.33 -2.81
N ALA A 26 -18.07 7.08 -2.33
CA ALA A 26 -18.76 6.77 -1.09
C ALA A 26 -19.40 5.37 -1.16
N SER A 27 -20.17 5.08 -2.21
CA SER A 27 -20.75 3.75 -2.44
C SER A 27 -19.68 2.64 -2.50
N PHE A 28 -18.57 2.85 -3.22
CA PHE A 28 -17.47 1.88 -3.30
C PHE A 28 -16.82 1.61 -1.95
N ILE A 29 -16.55 2.65 -1.16
CA ILE A 29 -15.97 2.49 0.18
C ILE A 29 -16.96 1.81 1.12
N LYS A 30 -18.24 2.18 1.10
CA LYS A 30 -19.28 1.53 1.91
C LYS A 30 -19.38 0.02 1.68
N THR A 31 -19.09 -0.47 0.46
CA THR A 31 -19.09 -1.92 0.19
C THR A 31 -18.19 -2.76 1.09
N VAL A 32 -17.33 -2.16 1.93
CA VAL A 32 -16.56 -2.90 2.95
C VAL A 32 -17.42 -3.32 4.15
N ARG A 33 -18.32 -2.45 4.64
CA ARG A 33 -19.14 -2.63 5.87
C ARG A 33 -20.60 -3.07 5.66
N ILE A 34 -21.04 -3.37 4.43
CA ILE A 34 -22.46 -3.61 4.16
C ILE A 34 -22.96 -4.88 4.87
N ASP A 35 -24.04 -4.74 5.65
CA ASP A 35 -24.81 -5.83 6.22
C ASP A 35 -25.27 -6.80 5.11
N GLU A 36 -24.99 -8.10 5.26
CA GLU A 36 -25.28 -9.11 4.22
C GLU A 36 -26.78 -9.23 3.90
N ASP A 37 -27.64 -8.84 4.85
CA ASP A 37 -29.11 -8.85 4.75
C ASP A 37 -29.70 -7.66 3.95
N ALA A 38 -28.89 -6.68 3.52
CA ALA A 38 -29.39 -5.55 2.77
C ALA A 38 -29.86 -5.96 1.35
N GLU A 39 -31.09 -5.59 0.98
CA GLU A 39 -31.76 -5.97 -0.29
C GLU A 39 -30.91 -5.74 -1.56
N ASN A 40 -30.02 -4.75 -1.53
CA ASN A 40 -29.12 -4.39 -2.64
C ASN A 40 -27.63 -4.52 -2.27
N ALA A 41 -27.28 -5.44 -1.37
CA ALA A 41 -25.90 -5.73 -1.00
C ALA A 41 -25.05 -6.14 -2.22
N PRO A 42 -23.80 -5.66 -2.33
CA PRO A 42 -22.90 -6.12 -3.37
C PRO A 42 -22.52 -7.58 -3.09
N LYS A 43 -22.61 -8.44 -4.11
CA LYS A 43 -22.21 -9.87 -4.03
C LYS A 43 -20.78 -10.13 -3.50
N VAL A 44 -19.95 -9.09 -3.43
CA VAL A 44 -18.58 -9.13 -2.96
C VAL A 44 -18.27 -7.82 -2.23
N SER A 45 -17.83 -7.91 -0.98
CA SER A 45 -17.30 -6.77 -0.22
C SER A 45 -16.11 -6.11 -0.94
N GLY A 46 -16.00 -4.79 -0.82
CA GLY A 46 -14.92 -4.01 -1.43
C GLY A 46 -14.91 -3.98 -2.97
N ARG A 47 -16.07 -4.15 -3.63
CA ARG A 47 -16.19 -4.29 -5.10
C ARG A 47 -17.44 -3.62 -5.66
N ILE A 48 -17.30 -2.87 -6.77
CA ILE A 48 -18.44 -2.42 -7.60
C ILE A 48 -18.23 -2.69 -9.09
N THR A 49 -19.34 -2.87 -9.81
CA THR A 49 -19.36 -3.02 -11.28
C THR A 49 -19.81 -1.71 -11.94
N THR A 50 -19.03 -1.19 -12.87
CA THR A 50 -19.31 0.07 -13.59
C THR A 50 -18.81 0.00 -15.04
N THR A 51 -18.70 1.12 -15.77
CA THR A 51 -18.08 1.12 -17.11
C THR A 51 -16.56 1.26 -17.02
N VAL A 52 -15.82 0.72 -17.99
CA VAL A 52 -14.35 0.79 -18.06
C VAL A 52 -13.84 2.23 -17.87
N GLN A 53 -14.52 3.21 -18.47
CA GLN A 53 -14.15 4.61 -18.43
C GLN A 53 -14.44 5.22 -17.06
N LYS A 54 -15.57 4.89 -16.40
CA LYS A 54 -15.85 5.34 -15.03
C LYS A 54 -14.86 4.76 -14.03
N ALA A 55 -14.57 3.45 -14.13
CA ALA A 55 -13.62 2.77 -13.25
C ALA A 55 -12.22 3.38 -13.32
N LYS A 56 -11.67 3.59 -14.54
CA LYS A 56 -10.34 4.17 -14.74
C LYS A 56 -10.19 5.58 -14.18
N GLU A 57 -11.25 6.40 -14.22
CA GLU A 57 -11.26 7.76 -13.65
C GLU A 57 -11.51 7.79 -12.14
N LEU A 58 -12.19 6.77 -11.59
CA LEU A 58 -12.43 6.62 -10.15
C LEU A 58 -11.16 6.25 -9.39
N ARG A 59 -10.25 5.44 -9.98
CA ARG A 59 -8.97 5.04 -9.36
C ARG A 59 -8.21 6.20 -8.71
N PRO A 60 -7.76 7.26 -9.43
CA PRO A 60 -6.96 8.33 -8.82
C PRO A 60 -7.69 9.09 -7.71
N PHE A 61 -9.02 9.08 -7.69
CA PHE A 61 -9.82 9.68 -6.61
C PHE A 61 -9.73 8.82 -5.34
N ILE A 62 -9.90 7.50 -5.45
CA ILE A 62 -9.78 6.55 -4.33
C ILE A 62 -8.34 6.43 -3.83
N GLU A 63 -7.36 6.32 -4.73
CA GLU A 63 -5.94 6.19 -4.35
C GLU A 63 -5.48 7.41 -3.50
N LYS A 64 -5.95 8.61 -3.85
CA LYS A 64 -5.73 9.83 -3.06
C LYS A 64 -6.38 9.74 -1.67
N LEU A 65 -7.62 9.25 -1.57
CA LEU A 65 -8.36 9.13 -0.32
C LEU A 65 -7.67 8.15 0.66
N ILE A 66 -7.31 6.95 0.19
CA ILE A 66 -6.56 5.98 1.01
C ILE A 66 -5.20 6.53 1.43
N THR A 67 -4.52 7.26 0.54
CA THR A 67 -3.25 7.93 0.88
C THR A 67 -3.42 9.00 1.97
N LEU A 68 -4.56 9.71 2.05
CA LEU A 68 -4.83 10.64 3.14
C LEU A 68 -5.08 9.92 4.46
N ALA A 69 -5.80 8.79 4.44
CA ALA A 69 -6.09 7.99 5.62
C ALA A 69 -4.83 7.32 6.19
N LYS A 70 -4.02 6.67 5.33
CA LYS A 70 -2.70 6.15 5.71
C LYS A 70 -1.79 7.21 6.33
N LYS A 71 -1.79 8.44 5.78
CA LYS A 71 -1.00 9.55 6.33
C LYS A 71 -1.48 10.02 7.70
N ALA A 72 -2.70 9.66 8.13
CA ALA A 72 -3.19 9.97 9.46
C ALA A 72 -2.73 8.95 10.52
N GLN A 73 -2.47 7.69 10.15
CA GLN A 73 -2.14 6.63 11.13
C GLN A 73 -0.97 6.99 12.07
N PRO A 74 0.21 7.46 11.60
CA PRO A 74 1.31 7.85 12.51
C PRO A 74 1.01 9.04 13.42
N HIS A 75 -0.01 9.85 13.09
CA HIS A 75 -0.48 10.95 13.94
C HIS A 75 -1.50 10.47 14.97
N LEU A 76 -2.33 9.47 14.63
CA LEU A 76 -3.24 8.80 15.55
C LEU A 76 -2.47 7.96 16.59
N GLU A 77 -1.47 7.20 16.15
CA GLU A 77 -0.56 6.44 17.01
C GLU A 77 0.16 7.35 18.03
N LYS A 78 0.72 8.48 17.56
CA LYS A 78 1.34 9.48 18.45
C LYS A 78 0.33 10.09 19.41
N ALA A 79 -0.86 10.45 18.94
CA ALA A 79 -1.90 10.98 19.81
C ALA A 79 -2.35 9.96 20.87
N ALA A 80 -2.38 8.66 20.55
CA ALA A 80 -2.76 7.62 21.50
C ALA A 80 -1.80 7.53 22.71
N GLN A 81 -0.51 7.88 22.55
CA GLN A 81 0.47 7.90 23.64
C GLN A 81 0.16 8.97 24.71
N PHE A 82 -0.46 10.08 24.30
CA PHE A 82 -0.81 11.21 25.18
C PHE A 82 -2.29 11.22 25.59
N ALA A 83 -3.08 10.24 25.12
CA ALA A 83 -4.51 10.20 25.35
C ALA A 83 -4.85 9.71 26.77
N THR A 84 -5.80 10.38 27.43
CA THR A 84 -6.39 9.87 28.68
C THR A 84 -7.42 8.78 28.41
N SER A 85 -7.51 7.80 29.32
CA SER A 85 -8.58 6.79 29.36
C SER A 85 -9.83 7.29 30.12
N ALA A 86 -9.79 8.47 30.74
CA ALA A 86 -10.87 8.98 31.58
C ALA A 86 -12.14 9.31 30.77
N ASP A 87 -13.31 8.99 31.35
CA ASP A 87 -14.60 9.26 30.73
C ASP A 87 -14.82 10.75 30.42
N LYS A 88 -15.45 11.02 29.28
CA LYS A 88 -15.69 12.39 28.81
C LYS A 88 -16.52 13.19 29.82
N ASN A 89 -16.04 14.40 30.14
CA ASN A 89 -16.60 15.33 31.15
C ASN A 89 -16.42 14.93 32.63
N SER A 90 -15.72 13.83 32.93
CA SER A 90 -15.28 13.51 34.30
C SER A 90 -14.36 14.61 34.87
N SER A 91 -14.13 14.60 36.19
CA SER A 91 -13.14 15.46 36.84
C SER A 91 -11.73 15.24 36.27
N GLU A 92 -11.34 13.98 36.11
CA GLU A 92 -10.04 13.57 35.56
C GLU A 92 -9.85 14.05 34.12
N TRP A 93 -10.89 13.93 33.28
CA TRP A 93 -10.86 14.45 31.91
C TRP A 93 -10.72 15.97 31.87
N LYS A 94 -11.33 16.70 32.81
CA LYS A 94 -11.16 18.16 32.91
C LYS A 94 -9.74 18.54 33.32
N SER A 95 -9.17 17.89 34.34
CA SER A 95 -7.79 18.15 34.76
C SER A 95 -6.77 17.79 33.67
N TRP A 96 -6.99 16.70 32.92
CA TRP A 96 -6.15 16.35 31.78
C TRP A 96 -6.19 17.44 30.69
N ARG A 97 -7.35 18.04 30.40
CA ARG A 97 -7.49 19.13 29.42
C ARG A 97 -6.80 20.44 29.80
N GLU A 98 -6.39 20.59 31.06
CA GLU A 98 -5.61 21.72 31.57
C GLU A 98 -4.10 21.40 31.67
N SER A 99 -3.72 20.13 31.45
CA SER A 99 -2.33 19.65 31.52
C SER A 99 -1.53 19.89 30.22
N GLU A 100 -0.21 19.81 30.32
CA GLU A 100 0.69 19.84 29.16
C GLU A 100 0.47 18.67 28.20
N GLN A 101 0.11 17.49 28.73
CA GLN A 101 -0.20 16.29 27.94
C GLN A 101 -1.36 16.52 26.95
N TRP A 102 -2.33 17.39 27.28
CA TRP A 102 -3.38 17.80 26.34
C TRP A 102 -2.84 18.63 25.18
N ASN A 103 -1.83 19.47 25.42
CA ASN A 103 -1.21 20.27 24.37
C ASN A 103 -0.42 19.37 23.40
N GLU A 104 0.34 18.41 23.93
CA GLU A 104 1.04 17.39 23.14
C GLU A 104 0.06 16.54 22.31
N TRP A 105 -0.99 16.02 22.95
CA TRP A 105 -2.07 15.28 22.30
C TRP A 105 -2.72 16.06 21.15
N ASN A 106 -3.06 17.33 21.40
CA ASN A 106 -3.71 18.21 20.42
C ASN A 106 -2.79 18.52 19.24
N GLN A 107 -1.50 18.76 19.48
CA GLN A 107 -0.49 18.92 18.43
C GLN A 107 -0.32 17.64 17.61
N ALA A 108 -0.26 16.47 18.27
CA ALA A 108 -0.12 15.17 17.61
C ALA A 108 -1.32 14.83 16.70
N ILE A 109 -2.54 15.07 17.16
CA ILE A 109 -3.77 14.69 16.45
C ILE A 109 -4.25 15.69 15.39
N ALA A 110 -3.87 16.97 15.48
CA ALA A 110 -4.33 18.01 14.55
C ALA A 110 -4.09 17.69 13.05
N PRO A 111 -2.95 17.10 12.63
CA PRO A 111 -2.76 16.65 11.25
C PRO A 111 -3.70 15.53 10.82
N ALA A 112 -3.97 14.53 11.68
CA ALA A 112 -4.95 13.47 11.41
C ALA A 112 -6.35 14.04 11.19
N LEU A 113 -6.78 14.97 12.04
CA LEU A 113 -8.05 15.69 11.89
C LEU A 113 -8.11 16.49 10.59
N SER A 114 -7.00 17.12 10.18
CA SER A 114 -6.88 17.83 8.89
C SER A 114 -7.07 16.87 7.70
N TYR A 115 -6.44 15.69 7.72
CA TYR A 115 -6.64 14.67 6.69
C TYR A 115 -8.07 14.14 6.65
N ARG A 116 -8.70 13.86 7.81
CA ARG A 116 -10.11 13.41 7.89
C ARG A 116 -11.08 14.47 7.37
N ARG A 117 -10.89 15.75 7.73
CA ARG A 117 -11.65 16.89 7.18
C ARG A 117 -11.46 17.04 5.67
N ARG A 118 -10.26 16.81 5.14
CA ARG A 118 -9.97 16.85 3.70
C ARG A 118 -10.66 15.71 2.94
N ALA A 119 -10.63 14.49 3.46
CA ALA A 119 -11.35 13.34 2.91
C ALA A 119 -12.86 13.59 2.93
N PHE A 120 -13.40 14.07 4.05
CA PHE A 120 -14.80 14.47 4.17
C PHE A 120 -15.19 15.55 3.17
N SER A 121 -14.35 16.57 2.92
CA SER A 121 -14.70 17.62 1.94
C SER A 121 -14.97 17.05 0.52
N GLU A 122 -14.23 16.00 0.15
CA GLU A 122 -14.34 15.29 -1.14
C GLU A 122 -15.52 14.29 -1.16
N LEU A 123 -15.69 13.48 -0.11
CA LEU A 123 -16.72 12.41 -0.02
C LEU A 123 -18.10 12.91 0.48
N ARG A 124 -18.11 13.78 1.49
CA ARG A 124 -19.26 14.26 2.30
C ARG A 124 -20.27 13.18 2.64
N ASP A 125 -19.73 12.08 3.12
CA ASP A 125 -20.41 10.95 3.71
C ASP A 125 -19.55 10.56 4.93
N ASN A 126 -20.14 10.50 6.12
CA ASN A 126 -19.38 10.25 7.35
C ASN A 126 -18.93 8.79 7.44
N GLU A 127 -19.87 7.87 7.23
CA GLU A 127 -19.65 6.42 7.26
C GLU A 127 -18.54 5.98 6.29
N ALA A 128 -18.55 6.51 5.06
CA ALA A 128 -17.48 6.24 4.09
C ALA A 128 -16.13 6.88 4.47
N VAL A 129 -16.10 7.91 5.31
CA VAL A 129 -14.86 8.46 5.88
C VAL A 129 -14.37 7.62 7.06
N ASP A 130 -15.27 7.05 7.84
CA ASP A 130 -14.93 6.20 8.98
C ASP A 130 -14.32 4.87 8.50
N ILE A 131 -15.00 4.16 7.60
CA ILE A 131 -14.45 2.96 6.90
C ILE A 131 -13.07 3.23 6.27
N LEU A 132 -12.87 4.42 5.72
CA LEU A 132 -11.64 4.81 5.06
C LEU A 132 -10.47 4.98 6.04
N PHE A 133 -10.73 5.49 7.24
CA PHE A 133 -9.70 5.79 8.27
C PHE A 133 -9.49 4.64 9.25
N ASP A 134 -10.53 3.86 9.54
CA ASP A 134 -10.45 2.69 10.41
C ASP A 134 -9.83 1.52 9.62
N GLU A 135 -10.60 0.93 8.70
CA GLU A 135 -10.26 -0.36 8.07
C GLU A 135 -9.34 -0.23 6.85
N LEU A 136 -9.64 0.68 5.92
CA LEU A 136 -8.86 0.79 4.68
C LEU A 136 -7.47 1.39 4.91
N ALA A 137 -7.27 2.16 5.99
CA ALA A 137 -5.96 2.66 6.37
C ALA A 137 -5.07 1.53 6.90
N GLU A 138 -5.59 0.70 7.80
CA GLU A 138 -4.91 -0.46 8.38
C GLU A 138 -4.61 -1.51 7.31
N ARG A 139 -5.63 -1.97 6.56
CA ARG A 139 -5.53 -2.95 5.46
C ARG A 139 -4.45 -2.62 4.43
N PHE A 140 -4.14 -1.34 4.25
CA PHE A 140 -3.17 -0.88 3.28
C PHE A 140 -1.92 -0.23 3.88
N ALA A 141 -1.69 -0.32 5.20
CA ALA A 141 -0.58 0.31 5.92
C ALA A 141 0.79 0.11 5.24
N GLU A 142 1.12 -1.13 4.86
CA GLU A 142 2.40 -1.48 4.21
C GLU A 142 2.45 -1.15 2.71
N ARG A 143 1.30 -1.10 2.02
CA ARG A 143 1.26 -1.01 0.55
C ARG A 143 1.52 0.43 0.05
N ASN A 144 2.60 0.64 -0.69
CA ASN A 144 2.96 1.95 -1.25
C ASN A 144 2.23 2.26 -2.58
N GLY A 145 0.90 2.34 -2.52
CA GLY A 145 0.03 2.68 -3.64
C GLY A 145 -0.46 1.48 -4.46
N GLY A 146 -1.40 1.72 -5.37
CA GLY A 146 -2.04 0.65 -6.15
C GLY A 146 -3.08 -0.12 -5.33
N TYR A 147 -3.85 0.59 -4.51
CA TYR A 147 -4.86 0.01 -3.62
C TYR A 147 -6.08 -0.56 -4.37
N THR A 148 -6.32 -0.08 -5.60
CA THR A 148 -7.45 -0.47 -6.45
C THR A 148 -7.02 -1.24 -7.69
N ARG A 149 -7.71 -2.33 -8.02
CA ARG A 149 -7.63 -3.04 -9.30
C ARG A 149 -8.87 -2.72 -10.15
N VAL A 150 -8.68 -2.63 -11.47
CA VAL A 150 -9.78 -2.57 -12.43
C VAL A 150 -9.70 -3.78 -13.36
N VAL A 151 -10.72 -4.62 -13.33
CA VAL A 151 -10.84 -5.84 -14.16
C VAL A 151 -11.92 -5.60 -15.21
N ARG A 152 -11.56 -5.58 -16.49
CA ARG A 152 -12.51 -5.52 -17.61
C ARG A 152 -13.34 -6.81 -17.64
N LEU A 153 -14.65 -6.69 -17.78
CA LEU A 153 -15.54 -7.84 -17.98
C LEU A 153 -15.52 -8.28 -19.45
N ALA A 154 -15.73 -9.58 -19.68
CA ALA A 154 -15.88 -10.13 -21.02
C ALA A 154 -17.22 -9.73 -21.66
N THR A 155 -18.26 -9.59 -20.85
CA THR A 155 -19.59 -9.14 -21.27
C THR A 155 -19.66 -7.62 -21.36
N VAL A 156 -20.37 -7.14 -22.38
CA VAL A 156 -20.85 -5.75 -22.47
C VAL A 156 -22.22 -5.62 -21.80
N ARG A 157 -22.61 -4.40 -21.44
CA ARG A 157 -23.97 -4.16 -20.94
C ARG A 157 -25.00 -4.35 -22.06
N LEU A 158 -26.09 -5.05 -21.75
CA LEU A 158 -27.23 -5.19 -22.64
C LEU A 158 -27.94 -3.83 -22.86
N GLY A 159 -28.29 -3.52 -24.11
CA GLY A 159 -28.96 -2.28 -24.50
C GLY A 159 -28.02 -1.20 -25.07
N ASP A 160 -27.01 -0.77 -24.32
CA ASP A 160 -26.05 0.28 -24.76
C ASP A 160 -24.70 -0.26 -25.28
N ALA A 161 -24.49 -1.58 -25.25
CA ALA A 161 -23.22 -2.26 -25.56
C ALA A 161 -22.00 -1.70 -24.80
N GLY A 162 -22.22 -1.05 -23.65
CA GLY A 162 -21.18 -0.36 -22.90
C GLY A 162 -20.19 -1.33 -22.27
N GLU A 163 -18.89 -1.14 -22.53
CA GLU A 163 -17.83 -1.94 -21.92
C GLU A 163 -17.85 -1.82 -20.38
N GLN A 164 -18.04 -2.95 -19.70
CA GLN A 164 -18.08 -3.00 -18.23
C GLN A 164 -16.73 -3.35 -17.62
N ALA A 165 -16.52 -2.88 -16.40
CA ALA A 165 -15.39 -3.26 -15.57
C ALA A 165 -15.81 -3.32 -14.11
N ILE A 166 -15.23 -4.29 -13.40
CA ILE A 166 -15.19 -4.31 -11.95
C ILE A 166 -14.06 -3.39 -11.49
N ILE A 167 -14.30 -2.60 -10.45
CA ILE A 167 -13.25 -2.00 -9.62
C ILE A 167 -13.34 -2.61 -8.22
N GLU A 168 -12.20 -3.01 -7.67
CA GLU A 168 -12.09 -3.73 -6.41
C GLU A 168 -10.86 -3.27 -5.60
N PHE A 169 -10.91 -3.46 -4.28
CA PHE A 169 -9.75 -3.34 -3.42
C PHE A 169 -8.81 -4.56 -3.57
N VAL A 170 -7.50 -4.28 -3.52
CA VAL A 170 -6.43 -5.28 -3.65
C VAL A 170 -6.25 -6.07 -2.34
N GLY A 171 -5.72 -7.29 -2.41
CA GLY A 171 -5.39 -8.12 -1.23
C GLY A 171 -6.06 -9.50 -1.25
N GLU A 172 -7.35 -9.58 -0.93
CA GLU A 172 -8.09 -10.85 -0.76
C GLU A 172 -8.10 -11.77 -1.98
N ARG A 173 -8.22 -11.19 -3.18
CA ARG A 173 -8.58 -11.91 -4.44
C ARG A 173 -7.55 -11.68 -5.52
N ASP A 174 -6.32 -11.46 -5.09
CA ASP A 174 -5.20 -11.23 -5.99
C ASP A 174 -4.86 -12.50 -6.77
N ARG A 175 -4.58 -12.34 -8.07
CA ARG A 175 -4.16 -13.46 -8.92
C ARG A 175 -2.78 -13.92 -8.46
N ILE A 176 -2.73 -14.96 -7.66
CA ILE A 176 -1.52 -15.71 -7.36
C ILE A 176 -0.97 -16.23 -8.69
N LYS A 177 0.12 -15.65 -9.18
CA LYS A 177 0.86 -16.22 -10.30
C LYS A 177 1.56 -17.48 -9.78
N PRO A 178 1.31 -18.68 -10.33
CA PRO A 178 2.10 -19.85 -9.95
C PRO A 178 3.56 -19.57 -10.31
N LYS A 179 4.46 -19.69 -9.33
CA LYS A 179 5.91 -19.66 -9.60
C LYS A 179 6.20 -20.82 -10.54
N LYS A 180 6.72 -20.54 -11.74
CA LYS A 180 7.17 -21.59 -12.65
C LYS A 180 8.20 -22.43 -11.90
N ARG A 181 7.91 -23.72 -11.68
CA ARG A 181 8.92 -24.68 -11.26
C ARG A 181 9.86 -24.85 -12.46
N SER A 182 11.08 -24.34 -12.36
CA SER A 182 12.18 -24.89 -13.14
C SER A 182 12.34 -26.34 -12.69
N ALA A 183 12.24 -27.29 -13.62
CA ALA A 183 12.62 -28.66 -13.31
C ALA A 183 14.12 -28.66 -12.99
N SER A 184 14.48 -29.16 -11.81
CA SER A 184 15.84 -29.64 -11.58
C SER A 184 15.99 -30.88 -12.45
N LEU A 185 16.95 -30.86 -13.38
CA LEU A 185 17.45 -32.12 -13.93
C LEU A 185 18.18 -32.82 -12.79
N GLU A 186 17.71 -34.00 -12.42
CA GLU A 186 18.53 -34.93 -11.67
C GLU A 186 19.51 -35.55 -12.66
N GLU A 187 20.80 -35.24 -12.52
CA GLU A 187 21.85 -35.99 -13.20
C GLU A 187 21.89 -37.39 -12.59
N SER A 188 21.46 -38.38 -13.37
CA SER A 188 21.64 -39.79 -13.02
C SER A 188 23.13 -40.13 -13.10
N SER A 189 23.80 -40.18 -11.95
CA SER A 189 25.12 -40.78 -11.84
C SER A 189 25.02 -42.29 -12.01
N GLU A 190 25.12 -42.72 -13.26
CA GLU A 190 25.10 -44.14 -13.65
C GLU A 190 26.40 -44.81 -13.21
N ALA A 191 26.39 -45.40 -12.01
CA ALA A 191 27.45 -46.25 -11.52
C ALA A 191 27.28 -47.67 -12.04
N THR A 192 28.15 -48.11 -12.95
CA THR A 192 28.45 -49.53 -13.16
C THR A 192 29.93 -49.68 -13.51
N THR A 193 30.60 -50.60 -12.81
CA THR A 193 32.05 -50.74 -12.78
C THR A 193 32.57 -51.76 -13.80
N THR A 194 33.68 -51.42 -14.47
CA THR A 194 34.74 -52.31 -15.01
C THR A 194 34.36 -53.56 -15.83
N ASP A 195 34.88 -53.60 -17.06
CA ASP A 195 35.79 -54.68 -17.48
C ASP A 195 36.90 -54.11 -18.38
N GLU A 196 38.08 -54.73 -18.41
CA GLU A 196 39.32 -54.21 -19.05
C GLU A 196 39.64 -54.91 -20.39
N ALA A 197 40.13 -54.15 -21.40
CA ALA A 197 41.08 -54.64 -22.41
C ALA A 197 41.73 -53.50 -23.21
N GLU A 198 43.02 -53.69 -23.55
CA GLU A 198 43.95 -52.82 -24.31
C GLU A 198 43.47 -52.56 -25.78
N THR A 199 43.99 -51.62 -26.60
CA THR A 199 45.36 -51.04 -26.71
C THR A 199 45.34 -49.69 -27.48
N GLU A 200 46.41 -48.88 -27.35
CA GLU A 200 46.94 -47.75 -28.18
C GLU A 200 46.17 -47.29 -29.47
N THR A 201 46.12 -46.01 -29.88
CA THR A 201 47.26 -45.08 -30.12
C THR A 201 46.78 -43.64 -30.48
N THR A 202 47.60 -42.59 -30.25
CA THR A 202 47.60 -41.23 -30.88
C THR A 202 46.35 -40.31 -30.79
N ALA A 203 46.43 -38.97 -30.77
CA ALA A 203 47.46 -37.97 -30.39
C ALA A 203 46.84 -36.55 -30.47
N GLU A 204 47.27 -35.61 -29.60
CA GLU A 204 47.28 -34.12 -29.81
C GLU A 204 45.95 -33.35 -30.08
N SER A 205 45.75 -32.07 -29.69
CA SER A 205 46.60 -31.09 -28.97
C SER A 205 45.78 -30.02 -28.19
N GLU A 206 46.49 -29.30 -27.30
CA GLU A 206 46.37 -27.84 -26.95
C GLU A 206 45.04 -27.28 -26.37
N ALA A 207 45.01 -26.78 -25.11
CA ALA A 207 45.58 -25.51 -24.58
C ALA A 207 44.79 -24.26 -25.03
N ALA A 208 44.20 -23.38 -24.19
CA ALA A 208 44.52 -22.85 -22.86
C ALA A 208 45.63 -21.77 -22.81
N THR A 209 45.23 -20.49 -22.85
CA THR A 209 45.86 -19.25 -22.32
C THR A 209 44.81 -18.12 -22.49
N GLU A 210 44.46 -17.32 -21.47
CA GLU A 210 45.08 -16.04 -21.03
C GLU A 210 45.04 -14.94 -22.12
N GLU A 211 44.77 -13.64 -21.90
CA GLU A 211 44.76 -12.74 -20.73
C GLU A 211 43.44 -11.90 -20.73
N ALA A 212 42.88 -11.31 -19.67
CA ALA A 212 43.38 -10.46 -18.58
C ALA A 212 43.95 -9.09 -19.05
N VAL A 213 43.44 -7.99 -18.46
CA VAL A 213 44.04 -6.65 -18.21
C VAL A 213 42.91 -5.61 -18.07
N GLU A 214 42.75 -5.12 -16.83
CA GLU A 214 42.54 -3.72 -16.36
C GLU A 214 41.45 -2.83 -17.04
N ASP A 215 40.81 -1.87 -16.35
CA ASP A 215 41.40 -1.00 -15.33
C ASP A 215 40.42 -0.41 -14.27
N SER A 216 41.03 -0.13 -13.12
CA SER A 216 40.76 0.78 -12.00
C SER A 216 39.33 1.06 -11.47
N ALA A 217 39.18 0.74 -10.18
CA ALA A 217 38.62 1.67 -9.21
C ALA A 217 39.72 2.07 -8.21
N GLU A 218 39.80 3.36 -7.84
CA GLU A 218 40.66 3.90 -6.77
C GLU A 218 39.91 5.14 -6.20
N THR A 219 39.30 5.14 -5.00
CA THR A 219 39.83 5.27 -3.62
C THR A 219 40.62 6.57 -3.35
N ALA A 220 40.83 7.07 -2.12
CA ALA A 220 40.07 7.13 -0.85
C ALA A 220 40.93 7.99 0.15
N ALA A 221 40.31 8.60 1.18
CA ALA A 221 40.90 9.04 2.48
C ALA A 221 39.88 9.99 3.17
N ALA A 222 39.46 9.92 4.43
CA ALA A 222 39.87 9.25 5.68
C ALA A 222 40.86 10.03 6.58
N GLU A 223 40.43 10.22 7.85
CA GLU A 223 41.11 10.41 9.17
C GLU A 223 40.18 11.28 10.06
N ASP A 224 39.56 10.73 11.11
CA ASP A 224 40.01 10.57 12.53
C ASP A 224 39.93 11.90 13.32
N ASP A 225 39.56 11.94 14.61
CA ASP A 225 40.11 11.17 15.74
C ASP A 225 39.10 11.00 16.91
N ALA A 226 39.47 10.29 17.99
CA ALA A 226 38.65 10.00 19.18
C ALA A 226 39.35 10.35 20.51
N GLU A 227 38.59 10.57 21.60
CA GLU A 227 39.11 10.43 22.98
C GLU A 227 38.01 10.26 24.05
N THR A 228 38.41 9.90 25.29
CA THR A 228 37.60 9.24 26.35
C THR A 228 37.81 9.83 27.77
N GLU A 229 37.14 9.24 28.78
CA GLU A 229 37.35 9.31 30.26
C GLU A 229 36.50 10.34 31.07
N THR A 230 35.56 9.88 31.94
CA THR A 230 35.55 9.83 33.45
C THR A 230 35.10 11.15 34.15
N GLU A 231 34.64 11.25 35.42
CA GLU A 231 34.40 10.34 36.58
C GLU A 231 32.89 10.40 37.01
N ASP A 232 32.25 9.38 37.60
CA ASP A 232 32.03 9.07 39.04
C ASP A 232 31.52 10.22 39.95
N ASP A 233 30.32 10.08 40.55
CA ASP A 233 30.14 9.95 42.02
C ASP A 233 28.68 9.59 42.38
N SER A 234 28.53 8.91 43.52
CA SER A 234 27.29 8.57 44.20
C SER A 234 26.96 9.56 45.31
N GLU A 235 25.68 9.84 45.58
CA GLU A 235 25.29 10.11 46.98
C GLU A 235 23.83 9.77 47.29
N LYS A 236 23.63 9.16 48.46
CA LYS A 236 22.35 9.09 49.17
C LYS A 236 22.19 10.38 49.97
N GLU A 237 20.95 10.81 50.24
CA GLU A 237 20.43 10.90 51.62
C GLU A 237 18.93 11.23 51.67
N LYS A 238 18.26 10.55 52.63
CA LYS A 238 17.02 10.90 53.34
C LYS A 238 15.75 11.29 52.56
#